data_AF-A0A359IBZ8-F1
#
_entry.id   AF-A0A359IBZ8-F1
#
_cell.length_a   1.000
_cell.length_b   1.000
_cell.length_c   1.000
_cell.angle_alpha   90.00
_cell.angle_beta   90.00
_cell.angle_gamma   90.00
#
_symmetry.space_group_name_H-M   'P 1'
#
loop_
_entity.id
_entity.type
_entity.pdbx_description
1 polymer ?
#
loop_
_entity_poly.entity_id
_entity_poly.type
_entity_poly.pdbx_seq_one_letter_code
_entity_poly.pdbx_strand_id
1 'polypeptide(L)'
;MSKGGFKYEGERPEDIFEAIIIMAKRARQINQRRADKFTLRPYQMSEGEEEVEQEALYDDFDFDSLEKPTTMAMRQYANQEIEYEYSDPDEEYDEMEDDSMFEMDDHLI
;
A
#
# COMPACT_ATOMS: atom_id res chain seq x y z
N MET A 1 20.09 -16.82 -2.03
CA MET A 1 18.66 -16.54 -1.77
C MET A 1 17.86 -17.81 -2.03
N SER A 2 17.07 -18.28 -1.07
CA SER A 2 16.27 -19.49 -1.23
C SER A 2 15.19 -19.29 -2.29
N LYS A 3 15.10 -20.21 -3.26
CA LYS A 3 14.04 -20.33 -4.27
C LYS A 3 12.74 -20.94 -3.69
N GLY A 4 12.44 -20.67 -2.42
CA GLY A 4 11.19 -21.07 -1.78
C GLY A 4 10.49 -19.81 -1.28
N GLY A 5 9.27 -19.49 -1.66
CA GLY A 5 8.37 -20.01 -2.68
C GLY A 5 7.26 -18.97 -2.69
N PHE A 6 6.90 -18.42 -3.84
CA PHE A 6 5.83 -17.41 -3.96
C PHE A 6 4.43 -18.03 -3.78
N LYS A 7 4.37 -19.08 -2.97
CA LYS A 7 3.28 -20.02 -2.87
C LYS A 7 2.71 -19.91 -1.47
N TYR A 8 1.40 -19.81 -1.42
CA TYR A 8 0.66 -19.92 -0.18
C TYR A 8 0.82 -21.33 0.40
N GLU A 9 1.21 -21.41 1.67
CA GLU A 9 1.52 -22.67 2.38
C GLU A 9 0.43 -23.10 3.37
N GLY A 10 -0.61 -22.30 3.56
CA GLY A 10 -1.74 -22.63 4.43
C GLY A 10 -2.76 -23.56 3.78
N GLU A 11 -3.81 -23.88 4.54
CA GLU A 11 -4.95 -24.64 4.03
C GLU A 11 -5.70 -23.85 2.94
N ARG A 12 -6.19 -24.56 1.92
CA ARG A 12 -6.89 -23.95 0.79
C ARG A 12 -8.11 -23.16 1.31
N PRO A 13 -8.22 -21.85 1.01
CA PRO A 13 -9.36 -21.05 1.42
C PRO A 13 -10.68 -21.57 0.81
N GLU A 14 -11.78 -21.39 1.54
CA GLU A 14 -13.12 -21.70 1.04
C GLU A 14 -13.47 -20.83 -0.17
N ASP A 15 -13.24 -19.52 -0.07
CA ASP A 15 -13.27 -18.58 -1.19
C ASP A 15 -11.85 -18.14 -1.57
N ILE A 16 -11.38 -18.64 -2.72
CA ILE A 16 -10.05 -18.34 -3.24
C ILE A 16 -9.95 -16.89 -3.72
N PHE A 17 -11.01 -16.31 -4.28
CA PHE A 17 -10.98 -14.96 -4.82
C PHE A 17 -10.96 -13.93 -3.70
N GLU A 18 -11.75 -14.16 -2.65
CA GLU A 18 -11.67 -13.38 -1.42
C GLU A 18 -10.27 -13.41 -0.81
N ALA A 19 -9.70 -14.61 -0.64
CA ALA A 19 -8.34 -14.75 -0.12
C ALA A 19 -7.32 -13.96 -0.96
N ILE A 20 -7.44 -14.00 -2.30
CA ILE A 20 -6.61 -13.21 -3.21
C ILE A 20 -6.80 -11.70 -2.96
N ILE A 21 -8.03 -11.22 -2.82
CA ILE A 21 -8.32 -9.80 -2.57
C ILE A 21 -7.71 -9.36 -1.24
N ILE A 22 -7.91 -10.13 -0.16
CA ILE A 22 -7.37 -9.83 1.17
C ILE A 22 -5.84 -9.78 1.11
N MET A 23 -5.20 -10.80 0.53
CA MET A 23 -3.74 -10.84 0.40
C MET A 23 -3.20 -9.69 -0.45
N ALA A 24 -3.88 -9.31 -1.54
CA ALA A 24 -3.49 -8.20 -2.40
C ALA A 24 -3.61 -6.85 -1.68
N LYS A 25 -4.75 -6.60 -1.02
CA LYS A 25 -4.96 -5.40 -0.19
C LYS A 25 -3.89 -5.31 0.91
N ARG A 26 -3.58 -6.44 1.56
CA ARG A 26 -2.53 -6.50 2.59
C ARG A 26 -1.13 -6.24 2.05
N ALA A 27 -0.79 -6.82 0.90
CA ALA A 27 0.49 -6.55 0.24
C ALA A 27 0.66 -5.07 -0.10
N ARG A 28 -0.42 -4.40 -0.55
CA ARG A 28 -0.44 -2.94 -0.78
C ARG A 28 -0.16 -2.17 0.51
N GLN A 29 -0.82 -2.51 1.63
CA GLN A 29 -0.57 -1.87 2.93
C GLN A 29 0.89 -2.03 3.37
N ILE A 30 1.48 -3.23 3.19
CA ILE A 30 2.89 -3.49 3.52
C ILE A 30 3.80 -2.60 2.67
N ASN A 31 3.51 -2.48 1.37
CA ASN A 31 4.29 -1.64 0.47
C ASN A 31 4.17 -0.15 0.82
N GLN A 32 2.97 0.31 1.18
CA GLN A 32 2.74 1.69 1.61
C GLN A 32 3.58 2.03 2.84
N ARG A 33 3.54 1.19 3.89
CA ARG A 33 4.35 1.40 5.11
C ARG A 33 5.86 1.43 4.81
N ARG A 34 6.32 0.66 3.81
CA ARG A 34 7.72 0.72 3.36
C ARG A 34 7.99 2.07 2.71
N ALA A 35 7.15 2.48 1.76
CA ALA A 35 7.26 3.77 1.10
C ALA A 35 7.30 4.91 2.13
N ASP A 36 6.39 4.92 3.11
CA ASP A 36 6.36 5.92 4.19
C ASP A 36 7.68 5.91 5.00
N LYS A 37 8.19 4.72 5.35
CA LYS A 37 9.45 4.58 6.10
C LYS A 37 10.68 5.08 5.32
N PHE A 38 10.71 4.93 4.00
CA PHE A 38 11.82 5.39 3.16
C PHE A 38 11.67 6.85 2.74
N THR A 39 10.45 7.34 2.53
CA THR A 39 10.14 8.75 2.25
C THR A 39 10.27 9.66 3.47
N LEU A 40 10.17 9.13 4.69
CA LEU A 40 10.46 9.86 5.94
C LEU A 40 11.97 9.93 6.27
N ARG A 41 12.84 9.25 5.52
CA ARG A 41 14.30 9.29 5.73
C ARG A 41 15.10 10.48 5.13
N PRO A 42 14.55 11.47 4.41
CA PRO A 42 15.32 12.64 3.96
C PRO A 42 15.17 13.89 4.85
N TYR A 43 14.60 13.79 6.06
CA TYR A 43 14.48 14.95 6.96
C TYR A 43 15.24 14.76 8.28
N GLN A 44 16.55 14.51 8.20
CA GLN A 44 17.42 15.06 9.24
C GLN A 44 17.68 16.53 8.88
N MET A 45 16.71 17.41 9.14
CA MET A 45 16.98 18.84 9.14
C MET A 45 17.93 19.12 10.30
N SER A 46 19.21 19.38 10.02
CA SER A 46 20.01 20.19 10.94
C SER A 46 19.42 21.60 10.88
N GLU A 47 19.04 22.16 12.02
CA GLU A 47 18.65 23.56 12.10
C GLU A 47 19.85 24.43 11.67
N GLY A 48 19.83 24.94 10.42
CA GLY A 48 20.66 26.09 10.05
C GLY A 48 21.44 26.05 8.74
N GLU A 49 21.24 25.09 7.83
CA GLU A 49 21.99 25.09 6.56
C GLU A 49 21.06 25.21 5.33
N GLU A 50 21.53 25.96 4.33
CA GLU A 50 20.90 26.28 3.04
C GLU A 50 20.27 25.06 2.36
N GLU A 51 19.31 25.28 1.44
CA GLU A 51 18.74 24.25 0.56
C GLU A 51 19.85 23.47 -0.16
N VAL A 52 20.34 22.41 0.48
CA VAL A 52 21.19 21.41 -0.15
C VAL A 52 20.24 20.50 -0.90
N GLU A 53 20.36 20.48 -2.22
CA GLU A 53 19.75 19.49 -3.09
C GLU A 53 20.22 18.10 -2.61
N GLN A 54 19.40 17.44 -1.79
CA GLN A 54 19.79 16.17 -1.17
C GLN A 54 19.80 15.07 -2.22
N GLU A 55 20.98 14.50 -2.44
CA GLU A 55 21.15 13.28 -3.23
C GLU A 55 20.19 12.20 -2.72
N ALA A 56 19.49 11.54 -3.64
CA ALA A 56 18.55 10.48 -3.33
C ALA A 56 19.27 9.37 -2.54
N LEU A 57 19.04 9.27 -1.23
CA LEU A 57 19.48 8.20 -0.32
C LEU A 57 19.01 6.78 -0.73
N TYR A 58 18.36 6.64 -1.88
CA TYR A 58 17.83 5.40 -2.43
C TYR A 58 18.90 4.52 -3.07
N ASP A 59 20.03 5.09 -3.55
CA ASP A 59 20.99 4.35 -4.38
C ASP A 59 21.81 3.29 -3.61
N ASP A 60 21.98 3.46 -2.29
CA ASP A 60 22.78 2.52 -1.46
C ASP A 60 21.93 1.44 -0.74
N PHE A 61 20.60 1.46 -0.89
CA PHE A 61 19.73 0.51 -0.18
C PHE A 61 19.41 -0.73 -1.04
N ASP A 62 19.84 -1.91 -0.59
CA ASP A 62 19.53 -3.19 -1.25
C ASP A 62 18.06 -3.60 -1.02
N PHE A 63 17.17 -3.12 -1.90
CA PHE A 63 15.75 -3.47 -1.88
C PHE A 63 15.48 -4.94 -2.23
N ASP A 64 16.37 -5.60 -2.97
CA ASP A 64 16.23 -7.01 -3.37
C ASP A 64 16.42 -7.95 -2.18
N SER A 65 17.11 -7.49 -1.12
CA SER A 65 17.22 -8.21 0.15
C SER A 65 15.90 -8.28 0.93
N LEU A 66 14.97 -7.36 0.69
CA LEU A 66 13.70 -7.33 1.41
C LEU A 66 12.76 -8.42 0.93
N GLU A 67 12.12 -9.12 1.89
CA GLU A 67 11.05 -10.07 1.58
C GLU A 67 9.94 -9.38 0.77
N LYS A 68 9.39 -10.04 -0.26
CA LYS A 68 8.38 -9.42 -1.12
C LYS A 68 7.08 -9.19 -0.32
N PRO A 69 6.40 -8.04 -0.46
CA PRO A 69 5.17 -7.74 0.29
C PRO A 69 4.07 -8.80 0.12
N THR A 70 3.96 -9.38 -1.07
CA THR A 70 3.03 -10.47 -1.37
C THR A 70 3.35 -11.75 -0.61
N THR A 71 4.63 -12.09 -0.46
CA THR A 71 5.08 -13.25 0.34
C THR A 71 4.74 -13.05 1.82
N MET A 72 4.99 -11.83 2.34
CA MET A 72 4.59 -11.48 3.71
C MET A 72 3.07 -11.57 3.90
N ALA A 73 2.29 -11.05 2.94
CA ALA A 73 0.83 -11.10 3.00
C ALA A 73 0.29 -12.53 2.96
N MET A 74 0.85 -13.40 2.12
CA MET A 74 0.50 -14.83 2.06
C MET A 74 0.76 -15.54 3.40
N ARG A 75 1.91 -15.26 4.04
CA ARG A 75 2.25 -15.80 5.36
C ARG A 75 1.29 -15.29 6.44
N GLN A 76 1.00 -13.99 6.44
CA GLN A 76 0.07 -13.39 7.40
C GLN A 76 -1.34 -13.96 7.26
N TYR A 77 -1.81 -14.18 6.02
CA TYR A 77 -3.09 -14.84 5.78
C TYR A 77 -3.10 -16.28 6.28
N ALA A 78 -2.05 -17.06 5.97
CA ALA A 78 -1.92 -18.46 6.42
C ALA A 78 -1.93 -18.60 7.96
N ASN A 79 -1.35 -17.62 8.65
CA ASN A 79 -1.27 -17.57 10.10
C ASN A 79 -2.52 -16.94 10.76
N GLN A 80 -3.53 -16.53 10.00
CA GLN A 80 -4.71 -15.82 10.50
C GLN A 80 -4.37 -14.51 11.24
N GLU A 81 -3.33 -13.81 10.78
CA GLU A 81 -2.86 -12.52 11.33
C GLU A 81 -3.53 -11.30 10.67
N ILE A 82 -4.49 -11.52 9.75
CA ILE A 82 -5.19 -10.47 9.02
C ILE A 82 -6.65 -10.43 9.48
N GLU A 83 -7.02 -9.33 10.12
CA GLU A 83 -8.42 -8.97 10.37
C GLU A 83 -8.95 -8.15 9.19
N TYR A 84 -10.16 -8.47 8.75
CA TYR A 84 -10.85 -7.77 7.66
C TYR A 84 -12.36 -7.84 7.88
N GLU A 85 -13.04 -6.84 7.36
CA GLU A 85 -14.50 -6.71 7.37
C GLU A 85 -14.98 -6.34 5.97
N TYR A 86 -16.26 -6.60 5.70
CA TYR A 86 -16.91 -6.14 4.48
C TYR A 86 -17.43 -4.74 4.75
N SER A 87 -17.03 -3.79 3.91
CA SER A 87 -17.68 -2.48 3.85
C SER A 87 -19.06 -2.64 3.21
N ASP A 88 -20.07 -2.03 3.81
CA ASP A 88 -21.40 -2.00 3.21
C ASP A 88 -21.33 -1.19 1.90
N PRO A 89 -21.87 -1.70 0.78
CA PRO A 89 -21.74 -1.06 -0.52
C PRO A 89 -22.45 0.30 -0.60
N ASP A 90 -23.33 0.61 0.35
CA ASP A 90 -24.07 1.86 0.40
C ASP A 90 -23.28 3.03 1.04
N GLU A 91 -22.13 2.77 1.68
CA GLU A 91 -21.31 3.84 2.30
C GLU A 91 -20.28 4.46 1.34
N GLU A 92 -19.92 3.80 0.23
CA GLU A 92 -18.80 4.23 -0.64
C GLU A 92 -19.23 5.20 -1.76
N TYR A 93 -20.54 5.35 -2.03
CA TYR A 93 -21.05 6.22 -3.10
C TYR A 93 -21.36 7.66 -2.66
N ASP A 94 -21.52 7.92 -1.36
CA ASP A 94 -21.84 9.26 -0.84
C ASP A 94 -20.63 10.23 -0.89
N GLU A 95 -19.39 9.73 -1.00
CA GLU A 95 -18.20 10.59 -1.04
C GLU A 95 -17.81 11.08 -2.45
N MET A 96 -18.49 10.61 -3.51
CA MET A 96 -18.17 10.98 -4.91
C MET A 96 -19.18 11.93 -5.58
N GLU A 97 -20.21 12.38 -4.87
CA GLU A 97 -21.08 13.47 -5.32
C GLU A 97 -20.53 14.82 -4.82
N ASP A 98 -19.36 15.23 -5.31
CA ASP A 98 -18.97 16.64 -5.30
C ASP A 98 -19.78 17.35 -6.39
N ASP A 99 -20.99 17.77 -6.02
CA ASP A 99 -21.96 18.54 -6.81
C ASP A 99 -21.40 19.87 -7.38
N SER A 100 -20.14 20.24 -7.10
CA SER A 100 -19.53 21.48 -7.57
C SER A 100 -19.05 21.46 -9.04
N MET A 101 -19.06 20.31 -9.73
CA MET A 101 -18.51 20.22 -11.10
C MET A 101 -19.50 20.62 -12.22
N PHE A 102 -20.79 20.84 -11.92
CA PHE A 102 -21.82 21.12 -12.94
C PHE A 102 -22.27 22.59 -13.07
N GLU A 103 -21.81 23.53 -12.24
CA GLU A 103 -22.28 24.94 -12.29
C GLU A 103 -21.46 25.88 -13.22
N MET A 104 -20.53 25.37 -14.04
CA MET A 104 -19.67 26.24 -14.88
C MET A 104 -20.14 26.51 -16.32
N ASP A 105 -21.37 26.18 -16.71
CA ASP A 105 -21.79 26.31 -18.12
C ASP A 105 -22.97 27.28 -18.42
N ASP A 106 -23.51 28.01 -17.43
CA ASP A 106 -24.70 28.86 -17.65
C ASP A 106 -24.44 30.38 -17.80
N HIS A 107 -23.19 30.81 -18.00
CA HIS A 107 -22.85 32.23 -18.23
C HIS A 107 -22.02 32.51 -19.48
N LEU A 108 -22.40 31.89 -20.61
CA LEU A 108 -21.81 32.24 -21.90
C LEU A 108 -22.86 32.31 -23.03
N ILE A 109 -23.80 33.26 -22.90
CA ILE A 109 -24.49 33.91 -24.04
C ILE A 109 -24.66 35.40 -23.74
#